data_AF-A0A800AF81-F1
#
_entry.id   AF-A0A800AF81-F1
#
_cell.length_a   1.000
_cell.length_b   1.000
_cell.length_c   1.000
_cell.angle_alpha   90.00
_cell.angle_beta   90.00
_cell.angle_gamma   90.00
#
_symmetry.space_group_name_H-M   'P 1'
#
loop_
_entity.id
_entity.type
_entity.pdbx_description
1 polymer ?
#
loop_
_entity_poly.entity_id
_entity_poly.type
_entity_poly.pdbx_seq_one_letter_code
_entity_poly.pdbx_strand_id
1 'polypeptide(L)'
;MACAHRKRGAYMTEQPADITNQTPRSYGFLALLRRLEREAKGKPRIGRNDRLKDEIVRLGQDPSLSFPTSDFSTVSLDKKNKSDLRTNILGFFGPQGALPINTTEEVIRWVRAGDESFVKFTDILSSRFLELFFRAWSDSHAISQFDVPAEDKFQNYIGSLAGIGTPAFQNRDNINDTVKMPLVSLVSSQVKSAVRLKQMIEHHLCVDVNIEEHVPIWLALEKNDLCRLGQQGSSLRRNMHLGSRLQSVGEKIRLHINTATLEEYRGYLPGSGAYEQLCDLVFWYLGKSIEVDVRLSLPRNQVVAAELGKTTELGWMAALNPKTDADGMVCAANFTLDSAATPIAA
;
A
#
# COMPACT_ATOMS: atom_id res chain seq x y z
N MET A 1 -9.64 -10.96 15.59
CA MET A 1 -8.38 -11.74 15.59
C MET A 1 -7.24 -10.79 15.94
N ALA A 2 -6.48 -11.12 16.98
CA ALA A 2 -5.66 -10.20 17.76
C ALA A 2 -4.73 -9.29 16.93
N CYS A 3 -4.85 -7.99 17.16
CA CYS A 3 -3.93 -6.95 16.74
C CYS A 3 -2.63 -7.11 17.54
N ALA A 4 -1.75 -7.99 17.07
CA ALA A 4 -0.45 -8.20 17.69
C ALA A 4 0.47 -7.03 17.33
N HIS A 5 0.93 -6.31 18.35
CA HIS A 5 2.08 -5.42 18.30
C HIS A 5 3.22 -6.07 17.52
N ARG A 6 3.35 -5.67 16.24
CA ARG A 6 4.48 -6.04 15.40
C ARG A 6 5.68 -5.27 15.93
N LYS A 7 6.43 -5.91 16.83
CA LYS A 7 7.78 -5.45 17.24
C LYS A 7 8.52 -5.08 15.96
N ARG A 8 8.84 -3.80 15.80
CA ARG A 8 9.75 -3.31 14.77
C ARG A 8 11.03 -4.12 14.92
N GLY A 9 11.24 -5.09 14.04
CA GLY A 9 12.53 -5.75 13.91
C GLY A 9 13.56 -4.65 13.72
N ALA A 10 14.56 -4.64 14.60
CA ALA A 10 15.69 -3.74 14.48
C ALA A 10 16.42 -4.10 13.17
N TYR A 11 16.03 -3.47 12.06
CA TYR A 11 16.87 -3.38 10.89
C TYR A 11 18.06 -2.53 11.34
N MET A 12 19.20 -3.19 11.53
CA MET A 12 20.49 -2.55 11.75
C MET A 12 20.67 -1.48 10.67
N THR A 13 20.42 -0.23 11.04
CA THR A 13 20.86 0.95 10.31
C THR A 13 22.36 1.08 10.55
N GLU A 14 23.14 0.17 9.98
CA GLU A 14 24.57 0.35 9.89
C GLU A 14 24.85 1.37 8.80
N GLN A 15 25.67 2.36 9.14
CA GLN A 15 26.08 3.45 8.26
C GLN A 15 26.89 2.91 7.06
N PRO A 16 26.98 3.66 5.94
CA PRO A 16 27.70 3.24 4.74
C PRO A 16 29.22 3.03 4.93
N ALA A 17 29.78 3.36 6.10
CA ALA A 17 31.21 3.24 6.40
C ALA A 17 31.64 1.85 6.93
N ASP A 18 30.72 0.96 7.32
CA ASP A 18 31.08 -0.33 7.94
C ASP A 18 31.24 -1.50 6.96
N ILE A 19 30.91 -1.31 5.68
CA ILE A 19 30.97 -2.37 4.66
C ILE A 19 32.42 -2.88 4.44
N THR A 20 33.41 -2.03 4.67
CA THR A 20 34.84 -2.37 4.54
C THR A 20 35.44 -3.04 5.79
N ASN A 21 34.82 -2.88 6.96
CA ASN A 21 35.38 -3.36 8.24
C ASN A 21 34.68 -4.62 8.78
N GLN A 22 33.48 -4.94 8.30
CA GLN A 22 32.83 -6.20 8.63
C GLN A 22 33.22 -7.28 7.64
N THR A 23 33.50 -8.49 8.16
CA THR A 23 33.86 -9.66 7.36
C THR A 23 32.89 -9.85 6.18
N PRO A 24 33.38 -9.93 4.92
CA PRO A 24 32.54 -10.05 3.72
C PRO A 24 31.71 -11.35 3.64
N ARG A 25 31.82 -12.22 4.66
CA ARG A 25 31.15 -13.52 4.76
C ARG A 25 29.69 -13.45 5.21
N SER A 26 29.22 -12.35 5.79
CA SER A 26 27.85 -12.28 6.34
C SER A 26 26.79 -11.82 5.35
N TYR A 27 27.17 -11.15 4.26
CA TYR A 27 26.23 -10.56 3.32
C TYR A 27 26.09 -11.40 2.04
N GLY A 28 24.85 -11.81 1.72
CA GLY A 28 24.54 -12.45 0.45
C GLY A 28 24.56 -11.43 -0.71
N PHE A 29 24.95 -11.89 -1.91
CA PHE A 29 25.16 -11.05 -3.09
C PHE A 29 23.96 -10.16 -3.44
N LEU A 30 22.78 -10.76 -3.55
CA LEU A 30 21.55 -10.04 -3.91
C LEU A 30 21.16 -9.00 -2.86
N ALA A 31 21.37 -9.31 -1.57
CA ALA A 31 21.05 -8.40 -0.47
C ALA A 31 21.99 -7.18 -0.44
N LEU A 32 23.29 -7.40 -0.67
CA LEU A 32 24.27 -6.32 -0.73
C LEU A 32 24.01 -5.39 -1.92
N LEU A 33 23.77 -5.95 -3.11
CA LEU A 33 23.47 -5.14 -4.30
C LEU A 33 22.18 -4.34 -4.13
N ARG A 34 21.13 -4.95 -3.57
CA ARG A 34 19.89 -4.23 -3.26
C ARG A 34 20.12 -3.08 -2.27
N ARG A 35 20.97 -3.27 -1.26
CA ARG A 35 21.34 -2.22 -0.31
C ARG A 35 22.08 -1.08 -1.01
N LEU A 36 23.09 -1.39 -1.83
CA LEU A 36 23.85 -0.39 -2.59
C LEU A 36 22.95 0.40 -3.54
N GLU A 37 21.99 -0.27 -4.19
CA GLU A 37 21.01 0.40 -5.04
C GLU A 37 20.12 1.38 -4.26
N ARG A 38 19.70 1.01 -3.05
CA ARG A 38 18.90 1.87 -2.17
C ARG A 38 19.69 3.07 -1.64
N GLU A 39 20.98 2.89 -1.37
CA GLU A 39 21.88 3.95 -0.89
C GLU A 39 22.27 4.93 -2.03
N ALA A 40 22.36 4.43 -3.27
CA ALA A 40 22.74 5.21 -4.45
C ALA A 40 21.57 6.04 -5.03
N LYS A 41 21.05 7.00 -4.24
CA LYS A 41 19.98 7.91 -4.67
C LYS A 41 20.38 8.71 -5.92
N GLY A 42 19.51 8.73 -6.93
CA GLY A 42 19.67 9.55 -8.15
C GLY A 42 20.49 8.90 -9.28
N LYS A 43 20.96 7.67 -9.10
CA LYS A 43 21.55 6.86 -10.17
C LYS A 43 20.54 5.86 -10.74
N PRO A 44 20.69 5.43 -12.00
CA PRO A 44 19.87 4.34 -12.55
C PRO A 44 20.14 3.04 -11.78
N ARG A 45 19.11 2.19 -11.68
CA ARG A 45 19.19 0.87 -11.03
C ARG A 45 20.25 -0.01 -11.68
N ILE A 46 20.78 -0.97 -10.93
CA ILE A 46 21.83 -1.88 -11.42
C ILE A 46 21.30 -2.64 -12.65
N GLY A 47 22.06 -2.64 -13.75
CA GLY A 47 21.66 -3.25 -15.02
C GLY A 47 20.68 -2.42 -15.88
N ARG A 48 20.36 -1.18 -15.48
CA ARG A 48 19.62 -0.18 -16.28
C ARG A 48 20.44 1.07 -16.62
N ASN A 49 21.71 1.09 -16.25
CA ASN A 49 22.70 2.08 -16.69
C ASN A 49 22.98 1.95 -18.19
N ASP A 50 22.98 3.10 -18.89
CA ASP A 50 23.43 3.23 -20.28
C ASP A 50 24.93 3.56 -20.37
N ARG A 51 25.50 4.16 -19.32
CA ARG A 51 26.89 4.61 -19.28
C ARG A 51 27.62 4.05 -18.06
N LEU A 52 28.88 3.69 -18.24
CA LEU A 52 29.79 3.22 -17.17
C LEU A 52 29.95 4.22 -16.02
N LYS A 53 29.82 5.53 -16.28
CA LYS A 53 29.90 6.54 -15.22
C LYS A 53 28.73 6.44 -14.23
N ASP A 54 27.56 6.02 -14.73
CA ASP A 54 26.30 5.94 -13.98
C ASP A 54 26.15 4.60 -13.24
N GLU A 55 27.09 3.67 -13.45
CA GLU A 55 27.21 2.42 -12.68
C GLU A 55 27.41 2.71 -11.19
N ILE A 56 26.57 2.04 -10.38
CA ILE A 56 26.55 2.14 -8.91
C ILE A 56 27.74 1.40 -8.31
N VAL A 57 28.01 0.20 -8.81
CA VAL A 57 28.98 -0.75 -8.28
C VAL A 57 29.68 -1.45 -9.43
N ARG A 58 31.01 -1.52 -9.37
CA ARG A 58 31.80 -2.29 -10.32
C ARG A 58 31.80 -3.75 -9.88
N LEU A 59 31.32 -4.63 -10.74
CA LEU A 59 31.27 -6.06 -10.48
C LEU A 59 32.37 -6.76 -11.26
N GLY A 60 33.12 -7.64 -10.61
CA GLY A 60 34.14 -8.45 -11.29
C GLY A 60 34.29 -9.81 -10.63
N GLN A 61 35.23 -10.60 -11.15
CA GLN A 61 35.54 -11.92 -10.59
C GLN A 61 37.05 -12.09 -10.45
N ASP A 62 37.48 -12.59 -9.29
CA ASP A 62 38.87 -13.00 -9.10
C ASP A 62 39.04 -14.48 -9.49
N PRO A 63 40.14 -14.84 -10.18
CA PRO A 63 40.38 -16.23 -10.56
C PRO A 63 40.73 -17.05 -9.32
N SER A 64 39.94 -18.08 -9.03
CA SER A 64 40.18 -18.98 -7.90
C SER A 64 39.85 -20.43 -8.25
N LEU A 65 40.62 -21.38 -7.70
CA LEU A 65 40.37 -22.82 -7.85
C LEU A 65 39.69 -23.42 -6.62
N SER A 66 39.63 -22.67 -5.52
CA SER A 66 38.97 -23.08 -4.29
C SER A 66 37.46 -23.06 -4.46
N PHE A 67 36.77 -24.00 -3.80
CA PHE A 67 35.33 -23.89 -3.63
C PHE A 67 35.00 -22.62 -2.83
N PRO A 68 34.09 -21.76 -3.31
CA PRO A 68 33.79 -20.51 -2.64
C PRO A 68 33.10 -20.75 -1.30
N THR A 69 33.61 -20.10 -0.25
CA THR A 69 33.00 -20.13 1.10
C THR A 69 32.08 -18.93 1.35
N SER A 70 32.09 -17.95 0.44
CA SER A 70 31.28 -16.74 0.46
C SER A 70 31.02 -16.24 -0.96
N ASP A 71 29.93 -15.51 -1.10
CA ASP A 71 29.48 -14.90 -2.35
C ASP A 71 30.48 -13.88 -2.93
N PHE A 72 31.30 -13.28 -2.07
CA PHE A 72 32.34 -12.31 -2.43
C PHE A 72 33.73 -12.80 -2.04
N SER A 73 34.73 -12.53 -2.89
CA SER A 73 36.15 -12.65 -2.56
C SER A 73 36.65 -11.37 -1.90
N THR A 74 36.33 -10.22 -2.51
CA THR A 74 36.83 -8.91 -2.09
C THR A 74 35.70 -7.87 -2.18
N VAL A 75 35.59 -7.06 -1.13
CA VAL A 75 34.73 -5.88 -1.08
C VAL A 75 35.63 -4.69 -0.83
N SER A 76 35.77 -3.82 -1.82
CA SER A 76 36.67 -2.67 -1.74
C SER A 76 36.01 -1.40 -2.28
N LEU A 77 36.58 -0.25 -1.95
CA LEU A 77 36.21 1.03 -2.53
C LEU A 77 37.34 1.47 -3.47
N ASP A 78 37.00 1.74 -4.72
CA ASP A 78 37.92 2.30 -5.70
C ASP A 78 38.31 3.74 -5.29
N LYS A 79 39.39 4.28 -5.88
CA LYS A 79 39.93 5.64 -5.65
C LYS A 79 38.91 6.76 -5.86
N LYS A 80 37.82 6.48 -6.59
CA LYS A 80 36.68 7.38 -6.82
C LYS A 80 35.50 7.14 -5.88
N ASN A 81 35.73 6.42 -4.78
CA ASN A 81 34.73 6.02 -3.78
C ASN A 81 33.56 5.20 -4.38
N LYS A 82 33.85 4.44 -5.46
CA LYS A 82 32.90 3.49 -6.05
C LYS A 82 33.15 2.11 -5.45
N SER A 83 32.10 1.41 -5.06
CA SER A 83 32.22 0.02 -4.61
C SER A 83 32.73 -0.86 -5.76
N ASP A 84 33.83 -1.58 -5.52
CA ASP A 84 34.36 -2.64 -6.38
C ASP A 84 34.17 -3.97 -5.65
N LEU A 85 33.27 -4.79 -6.19
CA LEU A 85 32.88 -6.07 -5.62
C LEU A 85 33.37 -7.19 -6.54
N ARG A 86 34.17 -8.09 -5.98
CA ARG A 86 34.61 -9.31 -6.63
C ARG A 86 33.77 -10.48 -6.14
N THR A 87 32.98 -11.07 -7.03
CA THR A 87 32.05 -12.16 -6.70
C THR A 87 32.63 -13.52 -7.04
N ASN A 88 32.22 -14.55 -6.29
CA ASN A 88 32.52 -15.95 -6.57
C ASN A 88 31.32 -16.76 -7.08
N ILE A 89 30.15 -16.13 -7.28
CA ILE A 89 28.91 -16.86 -7.61
C ILE A 89 28.82 -17.22 -9.09
N LEU A 90 29.13 -16.25 -9.96
CA LEU A 90 28.98 -16.36 -11.40
C LEU A 90 30.16 -15.69 -12.08
N GLY A 91 30.64 -16.30 -13.17
CA GLY A 91 31.63 -15.69 -14.05
C GLY A 91 32.39 -16.70 -14.91
N PHE A 92 33.58 -16.30 -15.35
CA PHE A 92 34.42 -17.05 -16.27
C PHE A 92 35.40 -17.99 -15.58
N PHE A 93 35.83 -17.66 -14.36
CA PHE A 93 36.89 -18.36 -13.66
C PHE A 93 36.39 -19.30 -12.58
N GLY A 94 37.19 -20.32 -12.31
CA GLY A 94 37.02 -21.25 -11.21
C GLY A 94 36.25 -22.51 -11.56
N PRO A 95 35.93 -23.36 -10.56
CA PRO A 95 35.39 -24.70 -10.80
C PRO A 95 34.01 -24.69 -11.46
N GLN A 96 33.27 -23.58 -11.34
CA GLN A 96 31.95 -23.37 -11.95
C GLN A 96 32.01 -22.30 -13.06
N GLY A 97 33.20 -21.88 -13.46
CA GLY A 97 33.39 -20.87 -14.49
C GLY A 97 33.13 -21.40 -15.90
N ALA A 98 32.74 -20.52 -16.81
CA ALA A 98 32.52 -20.89 -18.21
C ALA A 98 33.81 -21.24 -18.97
N LEU A 99 34.97 -20.73 -18.52
CA LEU A 99 36.25 -21.05 -19.16
C LEU A 99 36.82 -22.37 -18.65
N PRO A 100 37.59 -23.09 -19.49
CA PRO A 100 38.32 -24.27 -19.08
C PRO A 100 39.19 -24.04 -17.83
N ILE A 101 39.26 -25.04 -16.94
CA ILE A 101 39.95 -24.91 -15.65
C ILE A 101 41.45 -24.67 -15.80
N ASN A 102 42.07 -25.18 -16.86
CA ASN A 102 43.48 -24.91 -17.21
C ASN A 102 43.72 -23.42 -17.49
N THR A 103 42.76 -22.73 -18.13
CA THR A 103 42.85 -21.28 -18.38
C THR A 103 42.77 -20.52 -17.06
N THR A 104 41.90 -20.96 -16.13
CA THR A 104 41.85 -20.36 -14.79
C THR A 104 43.19 -20.49 -14.07
N GLU A 105 43.84 -21.67 -14.13
CA GLU A 105 45.15 -21.87 -13.51
C GLU A 105 46.23 -20.95 -14.10
N GLU A 106 46.25 -20.77 -15.42
CA GLU A 106 47.20 -19.90 -16.09
C GLU A 106 47.00 -18.42 -15.71
N VAL A 107 45.74 -17.97 -15.66
CA VAL A 107 45.40 -16.61 -15.24
C VAL A 107 45.79 -16.36 -13.78
N ILE A 108 45.65 -17.35 -12.89
CA ILE A 108 46.15 -17.25 -11.51
C ILE A 108 47.66 -17.02 -11.49
N ARG A 109 48.43 -17.68 -12.37
CA ARG A 109 49.89 -17.47 -12.48
C ARG A 109 50.21 -16.05 -12.95
N TRP A 110 49.49 -15.54 -13.95
CA TRP A 110 49.67 -14.15 -14.44
C TRP A 110 49.38 -13.12 -13.35
N VAL A 111 48.26 -13.27 -12.62
CA VAL A 111 47.91 -12.37 -11.52
C VAL A 111 48.97 -12.40 -10.43
N ARG A 112 49.51 -13.58 -10.08
CA ARG A 112 50.64 -13.70 -9.13
C ARG A 112 51.94 -13.06 -9.61
N ALA A 113 52.15 -13.03 -10.93
CA ALA A 113 53.27 -12.32 -11.55
C ALA A 113 53.02 -10.80 -11.68
N GLY A 114 51.85 -10.32 -11.28
CA GLY A 114 51.46 -8.90 -11.30
C GLY A 114 50.71 -8.46 -12.55
N ASP A 115 50.35 -9.39 -13.45
CA ASP A 115 49.56 -9.08 -14.65
C ASP A 115 48.08 -9.42 -14.45
N GLU A 116 47.26 -8.38 -14.28
CA GLU A 116 45.80 -8.47 -14.16
C GLU A 116 45.05 -8.17 -15.46
N SER A 117 45.77 -8.00 -16.58
CA SER A 117 45.19 -7.50 -17.84
C SER A 117 44.09 -8.41 -18.36
N PHE A 118 44.29 -9.73 -18.29
CA PHE A 118 43.30 -10.70 -18.72
C PHE A 118 42.05 -10.70 -17.84
N VAL A 119 42.21 -10.60 -16.50
CA VAL A 119 41.09 -10.50 -15.56
C VAL A 119 40.28 -9.24 -15.85
N LYS A 120 40.95 -8.09 -16.02
CA LYS A 120 40.29 -6.82 -16.35
C LYS A 120 39.59 -6.84 -17.71
N PHE A 121 40.14 -7.57 -18.69
CA PHE A 121 39.50 -7.78 -19.98
C PHE A 121 38.22 -8.62 -19.83
N THR A 122 38.28 -9.72 -19.09
CA THR A 122 37.09 -10.55 -18.83
C THR A 122 36.05 -9.82 -17.98
N ASP A 123 36.47 -8.93 -17.07
CA ASP A 123 35.57 -8.10 -16.28
C ASP A 123 34.67 -7.23 -17.18
N ILE A 124 35.17 -6.69 -18.31
CA ILE A 124 34.35 -5.90 -19.24
C ILE A 124 33.10 -6.67 -19.70
N LEU A 125 33.23 -7.99 -19.87
CA LEU A 125 32.13 -8.87 -20.29
C LEU A 125 31.30 -9.37 -19.10
N SER A 126 31.96 -9.78 -18.01
CA SER A 126 31.29 -10.37 -16.85
C SER A 126 30.53 -9.32 -16.03
N SER A 127 31.03 -8.09 -15.90
CA SER A 127 30.39 -7.00 -15.14
C SER A 127 28.95 -6.82 -15.60
N ARG A 128 28.74 -6.65 -16.92
CA ARG A 128 27.40 -6.42 -17.48
C ARG A 128 26.49 -7.63 -17.29
N PHE A 129 27.03 -8.84 -17.40
CA PHE A 129 26.25 -10.05 -17.18
C PHE A 129 25.77 -10.16 -15.72
N LEU A 130 26.64 -9.85 -14.75
CA LEU A 130 26.29 -9.85 -13.33
C LEU A 130 25.25 -8.78 -12.99
N GLU A 131 25.36 -7.58 -13.58
CA GLU A 131 24.35 -6.54 -13.46
C GLU A 131 22.98 -7.00 -13.99
N LEU A 132 22.95 -7.64 -15.17
CA LEU A 132 21.71 -8.14 -15.77
C LEU A 132 21.11 -9.31 -14.99
N PHE A 133 21.95 -10.18 -14.42
CA PHE A 133 21.52 -11.24 -13.53
C PHE A 133 20.82 -10.66 -12.29
N PHE A 134 21.44 -9.66 -11.64
CA PHE A 134 20.82 -8.98 -10.51
C PHE A 134 19.52 -8.27 -10.93
N ARG A 135 19.50 -7.62 -12.10
CA ARG A 135 18.30 -6.97 -12.63
C ARG A 135 17.16 -7.95 -12.84
N ALA A 136 17.41 -9.13 -13.42
CA ALA A 136 16.39 -10.15 -13.62
C ALA A 136 15.79 -10.62 -12.28
N TRP A 137 16.63 -10.76 -11.26
CA TRP A 137 16.18 -11.03 -9.90
C TRP A 137 15.36 -9.86 -9.33
N SER A 138 15.85 -8.62 -9.42
CA SER A 138 15.17 -7.42 -8.91
C SER A 138 13.81 -7.20 -9.58
N ASP A 139 13.75 -7.36 -10.90
CA ASP A 139 12.52 -7.19 -11.70
C ASP A 139 11.46 -8.26 -11.36
N SER A 140 11.85 -9.45 -10.87
CA SER A 140 10.91 -10.52 -10.47
C SER A 140 10.43 -10.44 -9.02
N HIS A 141 11.05 -9.59 -8.19
CA HIS A 141 10.77 -9.53 -6.76
C HIS A 141 10.11 -8.21 -6.37
N ALA A 142 8.85 -8.27 -5.92
CA ALA A 142 8.08 -7.11 -5.46
C ALA A 142 8.81 -6.30 -4.38
N ILE A 143 9.55 -6.97 -3.49
CA ILE A 143 10.28 -6.31 -2.41
C ILE A 143 11.38 -5.37 -2.92
N SER A 144 12.01 -5.70 -4.05
CA SER A 144 13.04 -4.86 -4.65
C SER A 144 12.41 -3.69 -5.40
N GLN A 145 11.28 -3.90 -6.08
CA GLN A 145 10.57 -2.82 -6.76
C GLN A 145 9.98 -1.80 -5.77
N PHE A 146 9.50 -2.25 -4.61
CA PHE A 146 8.96 -1.38 -3.57
C PHE A 146 9.96 -0.34 -3.02
N ASP A 147 11.27 -0.61 -3.10
CA ASP A 147 12.29 0.35 -2.65
C ASP A 147 12.36 1.61 -3.53
N VAL A 148 11.86 1.54 -4.77
CA VAL A 148 11.82 2.65 -5.73
C VAL A 148 10.39 2.80 -6.26
N PRO A 149 9.51 3.51 -5.53
CA PRO A 149 8.07 3.59 -5.86
C PRO A 149 7.78 4.07 -7.28
N ALA A 150 8.64 4.94 -7.85
CA ALA A 150 8.47 5.46 -9.21
C ALA A 150 8.56 4.38 -10.30
N GLU A 151 9.20 3.24 -10.03
CA GLU A 151 9.36 2.14 -10.99
C GLU A 151 8.62 0.86 -10.56
N ASP A 152 7.74 0.94 -9.56
CA ASP A 152 7.04 -0.23 -9.01
C ASP A 152 5.89 -0.68 -9.92
N LYS A 153 6.18 -1.70 -10.74
CA LYS A 153 5.18 -2.30 -11.63
C LYS A 153 4.26 -3.26 -10.86
N PHE A 154 4.73 -3.87 -9.78
CA PHE A 154 3.90 -4.77 -8.98
C PHE A 154 2.73 -4.05 -8.34
N GLN A 155 2.97 -2.85 -7.77
CA GLN A 155 1.89 -2.01 -7.26
C GLN A 155 0.89 -1.63 -8.36
N ASN A 156 1.36 -1.31 -9.57
CA ASN A 156 0.46 -1.00 -10.68
C ASN A 156 -0.38 -2.22 -11.11
N TYR A 157 0.23 -3.41 -11.18
CA TYR A 157 -0.48 -4.65 -11.53
C TYR A 157 -1.53 -5.02 -10.48
N ILE A 158 -1.16 -5.00 -9.19
CA ILE A 158 -2.10 -5.31 -8.10
C ILE A 158 -3.17 -4.23 -8.03
N GLY A 159 -2.78 -2.95 -8.08
CA GLY A 159 -3.69 -1.81 -8.04
C GLY A 159 -4.68 -1.78 -9.21
N SER A 160 -4.32 -2.33 -10.38
CA SER A 160 -5.24 -2.43 -11.52
C SER A 160 -6.50 -3.25 -11.21
N LEU A 161 -6.39 -4.26 -10.33
CA LEU A 161 -7.51 -5.07 -9.88
C LEU A 161 -8.52 -4.30 -9.02
N ALA A 162 -8.12 -3.16 -8.46
CA ALA A 162 -8.96 -2.28 -7.65
C ALA A 162 -9.16 -0.88 -8.29
N GLY A 163 -8.85 -0.74 -9.58
CA GLY A 163 -9.07 0.50 -10.32
C GLY A 163 -8.07 1.63 -10.07
N ILE A 164 -6.99 1.39 -9.32
CA ILE A 164 -5.96 2.38 -8.97
C ILE A 164 -4.63 2.15 -9.73
N GLY A 165 -4.62 1.25 -10.70
CA GLY A 165 -3.40 0.85 -11.43
C GLY A 165 -2.96 1.81 -12.53
N THR A 166 -3.76 2.83 -12.88
CA THR A 166 -3.39 3.82 -13.90
C THR A 166 -3.13 5.19 -13.27
N PRO A 167 -2.20 5.99 -13.81
CA PRO A 167 -1.82 7.27 -13.21
C PRO A 167 -2.99 8.25 -12.99
N ALA A 168 -4.02 8.21 -13.83
CA ALA A 168 -5.21 9.06 -13.70
C ALA A 168 -6.12 8.71 -12.52
N PHE A 169 -6.00 7.49 -11.98
CA PHE A 169 -6.76 6.99 -10.84
C PHE A 169 -5.92 6.82 -9.57
N GLN A 170 -4.67 7.25 -9.58
CA GLN A 170 -3.78 7.28 -8.41
C GLN A 170 -3.94 8.60 -7.65
N ASN A 171 -3.76 8.56 -6.32
CA ASN A 171 -3.80 9.72 -5.42
C ASN A 171 -5.03 10.62 -5.58
N ARG A 172 -6.23 10.02 -5.73
CA ARG A 172 -7.50 10.76 -5.90
C ARG A 172 -8.22 11.10 -4.59
N ASP A 173 -7.71 10.60 -3.50
CA ASP A 173 -8.28 10.63 -2.16
C ASP A 173 -7.17 10.86 -1.12
N ASN A 174 -7.56 11.02 0.14
CA ASN A 174 -6.63 11.29 1.23
C ASN A 174 -5.87 10.04 1.71
N ILE A 175 -6.27 8.86 1.24
CA ILE A 175 -5.67 7.58 1.59
C ILE A 175 -4.55 7.25 0.61
N ASN A 176 -3.32 7.10 1.12
CA ASN A 176 -2.19 6.66 0.31
C ASN A 176 -2.48 5.31 -0.36
N ASP A 177 -2.28 5.23 -1.68
CA ASP A 177 -2.54 4.03 -2.48
C ASP A 177 -1.79 2.78 -1.98
N THR A 178 -0.63 2.95 -1.33
CA THR A 178 0.11 1.86 -0.69
C THR A 178 -0.70 1.15 0.40
N VAL A 179 -1.52 1.91 1.15
CA VAL A 179 -2.36 1.38 2.23
C VAL A 179 -3.56 0.61 1.67
N LYS A 180 -3.96 0.90 0.43
CA LYS A 180 -5.03 0.19 -0.28
C LYS A 180 -4.58 -1.16 -0.82
N MET A 181 -3.27 -1.38 -1.03
CA MET A 181 -2.75 -2.61 -1.64
C MET A 181 -3.18 -3.91 -0.94
N PRO A 182 -3.16 -4.01 0.41
CA PRO A 182 -3.68 -5.20 1.10
C PRO A 182 -5.21 -5.38 0.93
N LEU A 183 -5.94 -4.28 0.76
CA LEU A 183 -7.40 -4.24 0.64
C LEU A 183 -7.91 -4.64 -0.76
N VAL A 184 -7.02 -4.66 -1.77
CA VAL A 184 -7.37 -5.00 -3.16
C VAL A 184 -8.14 -6.31 -3.27
N SER A 185 -7.77 -7.32 -2.48
CA SER A 185 -8.46 -8.62 -2.45
C SER A 185 -9.94 -8.53 -2.04
N LEU A 186 -10.30 -7.57 -1.18
CA LEU A 186 -11.68 -7.32 -0.74
C LEU A 186 -12.46 -6.53 -1.80
N VAL A 187 -11.79 -5.60 -2.50
CA VAL A 187 -12.44 -4.68 -3.45
C VAL A 187 -12.59 -5.27 -4.86
N SER A 188 -11.69 -6.17 -5.26
CA SER A 188 -11.59 -6.70 -6.64
C SER A 188 -12.84 -7.47 -7.10
N SER A 189 -13.67 -7.94 -6.17
CA SER A 189 -14.91 -8.62 -6.52
C SER A 189 -15.98 -7.63 -7.04
N GLN A 190 -16.64 -8.00 -8.13
CA GLN A 190 -17.77 -7.24 -8.68
C GLN A 190 -18.95 -7.17 -7.69
N VAL A 191 -19.20 -8.24 -6.94
CA VAL A 191 -20.27 -8.28 -5.95
C VAL A 191 -19.80 -7.65 -4.65
N LYS A 192 -20.45 -6.54 -4.28
CA LYS A 192 -20.19 -5.81 -3.04
C LYS A 192 -20.94 -6.47 -1.89
N SER A 193 -20.20 -6.88 -0.87
CA SER A 193 -20.72 -7.45 0.37
C SER A 193 -20.46 -6.51 1.55
N ALA A 194 -21.42 -6.39 2.47
CA ALA A 194 -21.23 -5.65 3.72
C ALA A 194 -20.11 -6.24 4.60
N VAL A 195 -19.93 -7.57 4.61
CA VAL A 195 -18.86 -8.20 5.41
C VAL A 195 -17.48 -7.72 4.98
N ARG A 196 -17.25 -7.58 3.67
CA ARG A 196 -15.99 -7.07 3.13
C ARG A 196 -15.79 -5.58 3.41
N LEU A 197 -16.86 -4.79 3.31
CA LEU A 197 -16.83 -3.37 3.68
C LEU A 197 -16.46 -3.20 5.16
N LYS A 198 -17.10 -3.98 6.04
CA LYS A 198 -16.79 -4.04 7.46
C LYS A 198 -15.30 -4.36 7.69
N GLN A 199 -14.81 -5.46 7.11
CA GLN A 199 -13.41 -5.87 7.24
C GLN A 199 -12.42 -4.80 6.76
N MET A 200 -12.76 -4.10 5.68
CA MET A 200 -11.94 -3.05 5.11
C MET A 200 -11.86 -1.83 6.04
N ILE A 201 -13.00 -1.40 6.59
CA ILE A 201 -13.08 -0.30 7.57
C ILE A 201 -12.33 -0.68 8.86
N GLU A 202 -12.59 -1.86 9.42
CA GLU A 202 -11.92 -2.36 10.62
C GLU A 202 -10.40 -2.44 10.45
N HIS A 203 -9.93 -2.88 9.28
CA HIS A 203 -8.50 -3.01 9.02
C HIS A 203 -7.79 -1.65 8.88
N HIS A 204 -8.41 -0.69 8.21
CA HIS A 204 -7.78 0.61 7.95
C HIS A 204 -7.87 1.56 9.15
N LEU A 205 -9.07 1.67 9.73
CA LEU A 205 -9.40 2.66 10.76
C LEU A 205 -9.27 2.10 12.19
N CYS A 206 -9.10 0.78 12.35
CA CYS A 206 -8.98 0.11 13.64
C CYS A 206 -10.15 0.34 14.61
N VAL A 207 -11.38 0.48 14.08
CA VAL A 207 -12.60 0.71 14.85
C VAL A 207 -13.60 -0.42 14.67
N ASP A 208 -14.38 -0.73 15.70
CA ASP A 208 -15.47 -1.71 15.64
C ASP A 208 -16.65 -1.13 14.86
N VAL A 209 -16.99 -1.80 13.76
CA VAL A 209 -18.05 -1.37 12.85
C VAL A 209 -19.03 -2.51 12.60
N ASN A 210 -20.32 -2.20 12.67
CA ASN A 210 -21.38 -3.08 12.23
C ASN A 210 -22.16 -2.43 11.09
N ILE A 211 -22.60 -3.22 10.11
CA ILE A 211 -23.30 -2.70 8.93
C ILE A 211 -24.72 -3.24 8.94
N GLU A 212 -25.68 -2.33 9.01
CA GLU A 212 -27.10 -2.62 8.85
C GLU A 212 -27.45 -2.43 7.37
N GLU A 213 -27.77 -3.55 6.72
CA GLU A 213 -28.24 -3.58 5.33
C GLU A 213 -29.75 -3.32 5.27
N HIS A 214 -30.21 -2.85 4.11
CA HIS A 214 -31.63 -2.65 3.79
C HIS A 214 -32.39 -1.64 4.66
N VAL A 215 -31.79 -0.48 4.92
CA VAL A 215 -32.41 0.57 5.73
C VAL A 215 -33.53 1.24 4.92
N PRO A 216 -34.76 1.36 5.46
CA PRO A 216 -35.85 2.00 4.73
C PRO A 216 -35.61 3.49 4.55
N ILE A 217 -35.74 3.96 3.31
CA ILE A 217 -35.72 5.37 2.93
C ILE A 217 -37.02 5.76 2.22
N TRP A 218 -37.45 7.00 2.42
CA TRP A 218 -38.55 7.60 1.67
C TRP A 218 -38.01 8.33 0.44
N LEU A 219 -38.25 7.78 -0.74
CA LEU A 219 -37.97 8.41 -2.02
C LEU A 219 -39.11 9.36 -2.38
N ALA A 220 -38.80 10.62 -2.68
CA ALA A 220 -39.79 11.56 -3.19
C ALA A 220 -40.04 11.30 -4.67
N LEU A 221 -41.31 11.17 -5.05
CA LEU A 221 -41.69 11.04 -6.46
C LEU A 221 -41.68 12.42 -7.12
N GLU A 222 -41.19 12.49 -8.36
CA GLU A 222 -41.29 13.71 -9.15
C GLU A 222 -42.75 14.03 -9.46
N LYS A 223 -43.05 15.33 -9.68
CA LYS A 223 -44.42 15.79 -9.93
C LYS A 223 -45.09 15.12 -11.14
N ASN A 224 -44.30 14.61 -12.09
CA ASN A 224 -44.75 13.94 -13.30
C ASN A 224 -45.04 12.44 -13.08
N ASP A 225 -44.44 11.84 -12.05
CA ASP A 225 -44.63 10.43 -11.70
C ASP A 225 -45.77 10.22 -10.70
N LEU A 226 -46.36 11.31 -10.19
CA LEU A 226 -47.53 11.26 -9.33
C LEU A 226 -48.76 10.78 -10.11
N CYS A 227 -49.44 9.77 -9.58
CA CYS A 227 -50.68 9.27 -10.14
C CYS A 227 -51.77 10.35 -10.07
N ARG A 228 -52.39 10.64 -11.21
CA ARG A 228 -53.54 11.55 -11.31
C ARG A 228 -54.71 10.84 -11.96
N LEU A 229 -55.85 10.81 -11.26
CA LEU A 229 -57.04 10.10 -11.71
C LEU A 229 -57.47 10.59 -13.10
N GLY A 230 -57.66 9.66 -14.04
CA GLY A 230 -58.01 9.97 -15.43
C GLY A 230 -56.86 10.51 -16.30
N GLN A 231 -55.65 10.61 -15.76
CA GLN A 231 -54.45 11.04 -16.47
C GLN A 231 -53.34 9.97 -16.37
N GLN A 232 -52.12 10.37 -16.04
CA GLN A 232 -50.92 9.55 -16.02
C GLN A 232 -50.81 8.71 -14.73
N GLY A 233 -50.17 7.54 -14.83
CA GLY A 233 -49.89 6.66 -13.69
C GLY A 233 -51.11 5.95 -13.09
N SER A 234 -52.28 6.03 -13.73
CA SER A 234 -53.56 5.57 -13.15
C SER A 234 -53.98 4.15 -13.52
N SER A 235 -53.09 3.34 -14.10
CA SER A 235 -53.38 1.94 -14.38
C SER A 235 -53.14 1.08 -13.14
N LEU A 236 -54.22 0.54 -12.57
CA LEU A 236 -54.19 -0.39 -11.43
C LEU A 236 -53.27 -1.59 -11.72
N ARG A 237 -52.53 -2.04 -10.69
CA ARG A 237 -51.59 -3.19 -10.71
C ARG A 237 -50.30 -3.00 -11.53
N ARG A 238 -50.16 -1.92 -12.31
CA ARG A 238 -48.93 -1.63 -13.06
C ARG A 238 -48.09 -0.56 -12.37
N ASN A 239 -48.59 0.68 -12.34
CA ASN A 239 -47.77 1.85 -12.01
C ASN A 239 -48.49 2.79 -11.03
N MET A 240 -49.49 2.29 -10.29
CA MET A 240 -50.27 3.11 -9.37
C MET A 240 -49.67 3.05 -7.96
N HIS A 241 -49.11 4.18 -7.51
CA HIS A 241 -48.55 4.34 -6.16
C HIS A 241 -49.38 5.35 -5.36
N LEU A 242 -49.49 5.12 -4.05
CA LEU A 242 -50.26 5.99 -3.15
C LEU A 242 -49.33 7.02 -2.48
N GLY A 243 -49.67 8.30 -2.63
CA GLY A 243 -48.97 9.40 -1.97
C GLY A 243 -47.86 10.03 -2.81
N SER A 244 -47.11 10.96 -2.21
CA SER A 244 -46.02 11.69 -2.86
C SER A 244 -44.64 11.08 -2.62
N ARG A 245 -44.56 9.97 -1.89
CA ARG A 245 -43.31 9.31 -1.50
C ARG A 245 -43.48 7.80 -1.55
N LEU A 246 -42.41 7.11 -1.98
CA LEU A 246 -42.31 5.66 -2.00
C LEU A 246 -41.26 5.21 -0.98
N GLN A 247 -41.56 4.17 -0.21
CA GLN A 247 -40.57 3.56 0.66
C GLN A 247 -39.74 2.55 -0.11
N SER A 248 -38.41 2.74 -0.15
CA SER A 248 -37.45 1.78 -0.69
C SER A 248 -36.56 1.27 0.42
N VAL A 249 -36.08 0.03 0.31
CA VAL A 249 -35.15 -0.60 1.24
C VAL A 249 -33.82 -0.98 0.57
N GLY A 250 -33.65 -0.76 -0.73
CA GLY A 250 -32.44 -1.15 -1.46
C GLY A 250 -31.36 -0.08 -1.53
N GLU A 251 -31.74 1.19 -1.32
CA GLU A 251 -30.90 2.34 -1.66
C GLU A 251 -30.06 2.85 -0.50
N LYS A 252 -30.21 2.28 0.70
CA LYS A 252 -29.61 2.83 1.92
C LYS A 252 -29.06 1.77 2.85
N ILE A 253 -27.85 2.02 3.33
CA ILE A 253 -27.18 1.25 4.38
C ILE A 253 -26.86 2.15 5.58
N ARG A 254 -26.70 1.54 6.76
CA ARG A 254 -26.24 2.26 7.95
C ARG A 254 -25.01 1.60 8.56
N LEU A 255 -23.95 2.39 8.71
CA LEU A 255 -22.73 2.04 9.41
C LEU A 255 -22.88 2.41 10.88
N HIS A 256 -22.86 1.43 11.76
CA HIS A 256 -22.79 1.61 13.20
C HIS A 256 -21.33 1.56 13.61
N ILE A 257 -20.79 2.68 14.06
CA ILE A 257 -19.38 2.83 14.43
C ILE A 257 -19.32 3.01 15.95
N ASN A 258 -18.66 2.07 16.61
CA ASN A 258 -18.51 2.04 18.07
C ASN A 258 -17.14 2.60 18.44
N THR A 259 -17.12 3.77 19.08
CA THR A 259 -15.89 4.44 19.51
C THR A 259 -15.63 4.17 20.99
N ALA A 260 -14.37 3.98 21.37
CA ALA A 260 -14.00 3.72 22.76
C ALA A 260 -13.77 5.03 23.52
N THR A 261 -13.28 6.07 22.84
CA THR A 261 -12.98 7.36 23.45
C THR A 261 -13.71 8.54 22.79
N LEU A 262 -13.93 9.60 23.56
CA LEU A 262 -14.53 10.85 23.07
C LEU A 262 -13.64 11.55 22.03
N GLU A 263 -12.32 11.38 22.12
CA GLU A 263 -11.37 11.89 21.12
C GLU A 263 -11.52 11.17 19.78
N GLU A 264 -11.59 9.84 19.79
CA GLU A 264 -11.89 9.05 18.59
C GLU A 264 -13.25 9.43 18.01
N TYR A 265 -14.26 9.60 18.86
CA TYR A 265 -15.60 10.03 18.44
C TYR A 265 -15.57 11.35 17.67
N ARG A 266 -14.89 12.37 18.22
CA ARG A 266 -14.71 13.67 17.53
C ARG A 266 -13.94 13.51 16.23
N GLY A 267 -13.02 12.56 16.18
CA GLY A 267 -12.29 12.16 14.99
C GLY A 267 -13.17 11.60 13.86
N TYR A 268 -14.41 11.19 14.11
CA TYR A 268 -15.35 10.70 13.07
C TYR A 268 -16.50 11.67 12.75
N LEU A 269 -16.53 12.84 13.38
CA LEU A 269 -17.49 13.90 13.05
C LEU A 269 -17.11 14.56 11.70
N PRO A 270 -18.07 15.09 10.93
CA PRO A 270 -17.78 15.74 9.66
C PRO A 270 -16.78 16.89 9.81
N GLY A 271 -15.83 16.96 8.88
CA GLY A 271 -14.74 17.95 8.89
C GLY A 271 -13.47 17.50 9.62
N SER A 272 -13.45 16.30 10.20
CA SER A 272 -12.24 15.68 10.73
C SER A 272 -11.53 14.81 9.67
N GLY A 273 -10.23 14.56 9.87
CA GLY A 273 -9.46 13.71 8.94
C GLY A 273 -9.90 12.24 8.91
N ALA A 274 -10.36 11.67 10.03
CA ALA A 274 -10.82 10.28 10.05
C ALA A 274 -12.20 10.11 9.38
N TYR A 275 -13.05 11.14 9.41
CA TYR A 275 -14.28 11.19 8.62
C TYR A 275 -13.99 11.20 7.12
N GLU A 276 -13.01 12.00 6.66
CA GLU A 276 -12.61 12.04 5.26
C GLU A 276 -12.08 10.68 4.78
N GLN A 277 -11.22 10.03 5.57
CA GLN A 277 -10.74 8.67 5.27
C GLN A 277 -11.87 7.64 5.22
N LEU A 278 -12.85 7.73 6.13
CA LEU A 278 -14.03 6.87 6.08
C LEU A 278 -14.83 7.07 4.79
N CYS A 279 -15.08 8.33 4.41
CA CYS A 279 -15.77 8.68 3.16
C CYS A 279 -15.03 8.10 1.95
N ASP A 280 -13.74 8.38 1.83
CA ASP A 280 -12.90 7.95 0.72
C ASP A 280 -12.92 6.42 0.55
N LEU A 281 -12.79 5.69 1.65
CA LEU A 281 -12.78 4.23 1.65
C LEU A 281 -14.15 3.64 1.28
N VAL A 282 -15.24 4.20 1.81
CA VAL A 282 -16.61 3.76 1.49
C VAL A 282 -16.94 4.04 0.03
N PHE A 283 -16.65 5.25 -0.46
CA PHE A 283 -16.90 5.63 -1.85
C PHE A 283 -15.98 4.91 -2.84
N TRP A 284 -14.75 4.57 -2.45
CA TRP A 284 -13.87 3.72 -3.27
C TRP A 284 -14.46 2.32 -3.45
N TYR A 285 -15.10 1.75 -2.43
CA TYR A 285 -15.66 0.39 -2.51
C TYR A 285 -17.05 0.32 -3.15
N LEU A 286 -17.98 1.19 -2.74
CA LEU A 286 -19.38 1.18 -3.20
C LEU A 286 -19.63 2.11 -4.40
N GLY A 287 -18.81 3.14 -4.58
CA GLY A 287 -19.14 4.29 -5.42
C GLY A 287 -20.23 5.16 -4.78
N LYS A 288 -20.82 6.07 -5.57
CA LYS A 288 -21.92 6.97 -5.15
C LYS A 288 -23.31 6.40 -5.51
N SER A 289 -23.45 5.07 -5.49
CA SER A 289 -24.68 4.37 -5.90
C SER A 289 -25.67 4.14 -4.76
N ILE A 290 -25.19 4.10 -3.50
CA ILE A 290 -25.99 3.78 -2.31
C ILE A 290 -25.81 4.91 -1.30
N GLU A 291 -26.89 5.32 -0.65
CA GLU A 291 -26.84 6.28 0.46
C GLU A 291 -26.32 5.60 1.72
N VAL A 292 -25.34 6.23 2.38
CA VAL A 292 -24.69 5.65 3.55
C VAL A 292 -24.95 6.55 4.76
N ASP A 293 -25.72 6.07 5.72
CA ASP A 293 -25.82 6.70 7.04
C ASP A 293 -24.71 6.19 7.96
N VAL A 294 -24.17 7.07 8.79
CA VAL A 294 -23.30 6.71 9.90
C VAL A 294 -24.02 7.01 11.20
N ARG A 295 -24.01 6.02 12.09
CA ARG A 295 -24.45 6.11 13.48
C ARG A 295 -23.22 5.95 14.36
N LEU A 296 -22.84 7.02 15.04
CA LEU A 296 -21.72 7.01 15.99
C LEU A 296 -22.23 6.72 17.41
N SER A 297 -21.61 5.71 18.02
CA SER A 297 -21.90 5.27 19.38
C SER A 297 -20.69 5.42 20.29
N LEU A 298 -20.93 5.84 21.54
CA LEU A 298 -19.94 6.06 22.59
C LEU A 298 -20.38 5.34 23.89
N PRO A 299 -19.46 4.81 24.72
CA PRO A 299 -19.83 4.28 26.03
C PRO A 299 -20.45 5.37 26.93
N ARG A 300 -21.48 5.00 27.69
CA ARG A 300 -22.23 5.93 28.57
C ARG A 300 -21.32 6.74 29.52
N ASN A 301 -20.24 6.15 30.01
CA ASN A 301 -19.32 6.78 30.95
C ASN A 301 -18.58 8.00 30.38
N GLN A 302 -18.52 8.12 29.05
CA GLN A 302 -17.84 9.23 28.38
C GLN A 302 -18.80 10.27 27.80
N VAL A 303 -20.11 10.04 27.90
CA VAL A 303 -21.10 11.00 27.43
C VAL A 303 -21.25 12.10 28.49
N VAL A 304 -20.79 13.31 28.16
CA VAL A 304 -20.98 14.49 29.00
C VAL A 304 -22.41 15.00 28.81
N ALA A 305 -23.11 15.29 29.91
CA ALA A 305 -24.43 15.90 29.85
C ALA A 305 -24.36 17.28 29.20
N ALA A 306 -25.30 17.57 28.30
CA ALA A 306 -25.36 18.87 27.64
C ALA A 306 -25.69 19.98 28.65
N GLU A 307 -24.79 20.97 28.77
CA GLU A 307 -25.04 22.17 29.56
C GLU A 307 -25.34 23.36 28.64
N LEU A 308 -26.49 23.99 28.87
CA LEU A 308 -26.92 25.17 28.12
C LEU A 308 -25.86 26.28 28.24
N GLY A 309 -25.35 26.76 27.10
CA GLY A 309 -24.35 27.82 27.04
C GLY A 309 -22.89 27.37 27.10
N LYS A 310 -22.61 26.08 27.36
CA LYS A 310 -21.24 25.50 27.29
C LYS A 310 -21.07 24.53 26.13
N THR A 311 -22.09 23.71 25.85
CA THR A 311 -22.06 22.73 24.77
C THR A 311 -22.79 23.29 23.54
N THR A 312 -22.07 23.51 22.45
CA THR A 312 -22.60 24.20 21.24
C THR A 312 -22.99 23.27 20.10
N GLU A 313 -22.78 21.96 20.22
CA GLU A 313 -22.92 20.99 19.12
C GLU A 313 -24.23 20.18 19.22
N LEU A 314 -25.34 20.83 18.88
CA LEU A 314 -26.67 20.21 18.81
C LEU A 314 -26.72 19.17 17.67
N GLY A 315 -27.27 17.97 17.97
CA GLY A 315 -27.36 16.86 17.01
C GLY A 315 -26.10 15.98 16.92
N TRP A 316 -25.01 16.38 17.57
CA TRP A 316 -23.74 15.66 17.58
C TRP A 316 -23.36 15.17 18.98
N MET A 317 -23.20 16.10 19.93
CA MET A 317 -22.70 15.80 21.30
C MET A 317 -23.70 16.15 22.40
N ALA A 318 -24.76 16.89 22.08
CA ALA A 318 -25.72 17.36 23.07
C ALA A 318 -26.68 16.24 23.53
N ALA A 319 -26.31 15.51 24.59
CA ALA A 319 -27.15 14.49 25.21
C ALA A 319 -27.84 15.01 26.50
N LEU A 320 -29.18 14.97 26.54
CA LEU A 320 -29.99 15.35 27.72
C LEU A 320 -30.16 14.21 28.74
N ASN A 321 -30.38 12.97 28.26
CA ASN A 321 -30.39 11.75 29.08
C ASN A 321 -30.31 10.53 28.13
N PRO A 322 -29.15 9.90 27.97
CA PRO A 322 -29.00 8.85 26.97
C PRO A 322 -29.79 7.59 27.33
N LYS A 323 -30.69 7.16 26.44
CA LYS A 323 -31.15 5.78 26.46
C LYS A 323 -29.96 4.88 26.12
N THR A 324 -29.66 3.94 27.00
CA THR A 324 -28.60 2.97 26.80
C THR A 324 -29.12 1.89 25.85
N ASP A 325 -28.40 1.60 24.77
CA ASP A 325 -28.68 0.40 23.96
C ASP A 325 -28.35 -0.86 24.76
N ALA A 326 -28.83 -2.02 24.30
CA ALA A 326 -28.66 -3.31 24.99
C ALA A 326 -27.19 -3.62 25.38
N ASP A 327 -26.23 -3.05 24.63
CA ASP A 327 -24.79 -3.27 24.79
C ASP A 327 -24.08 -2.22 25.67
N GLY A 328 -24.82 -1.33 26.36
CA GLY A 328 -24.20 -0.32 27.25
C GLY A 328 -23.70 0.95 26.52
N MET A 329 -23.87 1.00 25.20
CA MET A 329 -23.45 2.10 24.33
C MET A 329 -24.59 3.12 24.15
N VAL A 330 -24.20 4.36 23.85
CA VAL A 330 -25.08 5.49 23.58
C VAL A 330 -24.85 5.96 22.15
N CYS A 331 -25.89 5.92 21.32
CA CYS A 331 -25.89 6.60 20.04
C CYS A 331 -25.96 8.12 20.25
N ALA A 332 -24.93 8.84 19.81
CA ALA A 332 -24.80 10.28 20.01
C ALA A 332 -25.07 11.10 18.74
N ALA A 333 -24.63 10.62 17.57
CA ALA A 333 -24.87 11.30 16.28
C ALA A 333 -25.31 10.33 15.20
N ASN A 334 -26.21 10.81 14.33
CA ASN A 334 -26.56 10.17 13.07
C ASN A 334 -26.41 11.21 11.95
N PHE A 335 -25.68 10.87 10.89
CA PHE A 335 -25.49 11.73 9.73
C PHE A 335 -25.30 10.88 8.48
N THR A 336 -25.58 11.47 7.33
CA THR A 336 -25.34 10.82 6.03
C THR A 336 -23.92 11.16 5.57
N LEU A 337 -23.21 10.18 5.03
CA LEU A 337 -21.93 10.42 4.37
C LEU A 337 -22.18 11.21 3.11
N ASP A 338 -21.57 12.38 3.02
CA ASP A 338 -21.55 13.16 1.80
C ASP A 338 -20.11 13.48 1.46
N SER A 339 -19.71 13.12 0.24
CA SER A 339 -18.44 13.56 -0.32
C SER A 339 -18.64 14.98 -0.87
N ALA A 340 -18.83 15.94 0.05
CA ALA A 340 -18.78 17.35 -0.25
C ALA A 340 -17.33 17.86 -0.19
N ALA A 341 -16.43 17.24 -0.95
CA ALA A 341 -15.08 17.74 -1.20
C ALA A 341 -14.41 17.03 -2.40
N THR A 342 -14.93 17.25 -3.61
CA THR A 342 -14.07 17.39 -4.79
C THR A 342 -14.87 18.12 -5.87
N PRO A 343 -14.47 19.32 -6.31
CA PRO A 343 -15.00 19.85 -7.55
C PRO A 343 -14.58 18.88 -8.65
N ILE A 344 -15.56 18.28 -9.32
CA ILE A 344 -15.34 17.68 -10.62
C ILE A 344 -15.00 18.88 -11.53
N ALA A 345 -13.73 19.22 -11.61
CA ALA A 345 -13.21 20.06 -12.67
C ALA A 345 -13.32 19.23 -13.96
N ALA A 346 -14.16 19.74 -14.86
CA ALA A 346 -14.27 19.27 -16.24
C ALA A 346 -12.95 19.43 -17.00
#